data_AF-A0A5S5AG23-F1
#
_entry.id   AF-A0A5S5AG23-F1
#
_cell.length_a   1.000
_cell.length_b   1.000
_cell.length_c   1.000
_cell.angle_alpha   90.00
_cell.angle_beta   90.00
_cell.angle_gamma   90.00
#
_symmetry.space_group_name_H-M   'P 1'
#
loop_
_entity.id
_entity.type
_entity.pdbx_description
1 polymer ?
#
loop_
_entity_poly.entity_id
_entity_poly.type
_entity_poly.pdbx_seq_one_letter_code
_entity_poly.pdbx_strand_id
1 'polypeptide(L)'
;MQLNIELYAGRAIHIADYHEISLAVTSNGEIIEDSASLDYFGFFGVILGGKRVAATGRRIHYSFKDLAGIFEAEPAQPFRILFLDPEDEILLTVDTNIWLDPGLLVQDLVLQVSSENKSLEIPLNRPNVKIDWPGRGRFVIDVSEYIKTLYAERARIS
;
A
#
# COMPACT_ATOMS: atom_id res chain seq x y z
N MET A 1 14.15 -7.94 -8.09
CA MET A 1 13.81 -8.17 -6.66
C MET A 1 12.31 -8.43 -6.55
N GLN A 2 11.85 -9.30 -5.65
CA GLN A 2 10.41 -9.45 -5.36
C GLN A 2 10.01 -8.51 -4.23
N LEU A 3 8.96 -7.74 -4.46
CA LEU A 3 8.46 -6.72 -3.54
C LEU A 3 7.00 -6.97 -3.21
N ASN A 4 6.64 -6.66 -1.97
CA ASN A 4 5.27 -6.51 -1.53
C ASN A 4 5.09 -5.12 -0.95
N ILE A 5 3.98 -4.47 -1.27
CA ILE A 5 3.57 -3.23 -0.65
C ILE A 5 2.17 -3.39 -0.05
N GLU A 6 2.05 -3.06 1.21
CA GLU A 6 0.84 -3.26 2.00
C GLU A 6 0.52 -2.00 2.81
N LEU A 7 -0.77 -1.71 2.94
CA LEU A 7 -1.30 -0.65 3.77
C LEU A 7 -1.92 -1.26 5.02
N TYR A 8 -1.46 -0.84 6.18
CA TYR A 8 -1.93 -1.26 7.49
C TYR A 8 -2.68 -0.12 8.18
N ALA A 9 -3.68 -0.49 8.95
CA ALA A 9 -4.43 0.43 9.79
C ALA A 9 -3.54 0.87 10.97
N GLY A 10 -3.14 2.14 11.03
CA GLY A 10 -2.48 2.73 12.20
C GLY A 10 -3.44 2.94 13.38
N ARG A 11 -4.73 3.10 13.08
CA ARG A 11 -5.84 3.14 14.04
C ARG A 11 -7.06 2.42 13.45
N ALA A 12 -8.15 2.35 14.20
CA ALA A 12 -9.41 1.79 13.69
C ALA A 12 -9.93 2.59 12.48
N ILE A 13 -10.24 1.90 11.38
CA ILE A 13 -10.77 2.48 10.13
C ILE A 13 -12.17 1.94 9.89
N HIS A 14 -13.14 2.84 9.71
CA HIS A 14 -14.49 2.47 9.34
C HIS A 14 -14.59 2.19 7.84
N ILE A 15 -15.23 1.08 7.48
CA ILE A 15 -15.52 0.71 6.09
C ILE A 15 -17.02 0.56 5.85
N ALA A 16 -17.46 0.95 4.65
CA ALA A 16 -18.83 0.88 4.18
C ALA A 16 -18.95 0.00 2.92
N ASP A 17 -20.18 -0.40 2.59
CA ASP A 17 -20.53 -1.36 1.52
C ASP A 17 -20.44 -0.79 0.09
N TYR A 18 -19.31 -0.16 -0.21
CA TYR A 18 -18.93 0.40 -1.52
C TYR A 18 -17.50 0.97 -1.46
N HIS A 19 -16.83 0.84 -0.31
CA HIS A 19 -15.49 1.33 -0.17
C HIS A 19 -14.55 0.53 -1.06
N GLU A 20 -13.62 1.23 -1.70
CA GLU A 20 -12.63 0.64 -2.58
C GLU A 20 -11.26 1.29 -2.35
N ILE A 21 -10.23 0.48 -2.54
CA ILE A 21 -8.84 0.94 -2.57
C ILE A 21 -8.16 0.25 -3.74
N SER A 22 -7.62 1.04 -4.66
CA SER A 22 -6.73 0.56 -5.72
C SER A 22 -5.32 1.04 -5.44
N LEU A 23 -4.36 0.14 -5.63
CA LEU A 23 -2.94 0.44 -5.53
C LEU A 23 -2.27 0.18 -6.87
N ALA A 24 -1.29 1.01 -7.23
CA ALA A 24 -0.42 0.74 -8.37
C ALA A 24 0.95 1.35 -8.11
N VAL A 25 2.01 0.61 -8.40
CA VAL A 25 3.38 1.11 -8.35
C VAL A 25 3.78 1.58 -9.74
N THR A 26 4.34 2.78 -9.82
CA THR A 26 4.97 3.29 -11.04
C THR A 26 6.47 3.41 -10.85
N SER A 27 7.23 3.10 -11.88
CA SER A 27 8.68 3.34 -11.98
C SER A 27 8.91 4.32 -13.13
N ASN A 28 9.49 5.49 -12.85
CA ASN A 28 9.74 6.55 -13.84
C ASN A 28 8.49 6.90 -14.68
N GLY A 29 7.32 6.90 -14.05
CA GLY A 29 6.03 7.19 -14.68
C GLY A 29 5.35 6.02 -15.39
N GLU A 30 6.00 4.86 -15.52
CA GLU A 30 5.40 3.65 -16.09
C GLU A 30 4.84 2.73 -15.01
N ILE A 31 3.62 2.22 -15.20
CA ILE A 31 2.97 1.31 -14.25
C ILE A 31 3.66 -0.06 -14.31
N ILE A 32 3.96 -0.62 -13.13
CA ILE A 32 4.33 -2.02 -12.98
C ILE A 32 3.03 -2.81 -12.87
N GLU A 33 2.57 -3.41 -13.97
CA GLU A 33 1.26 -4.07 -14.06
C GLU A 33 1.02 -5.12 -12.96
N ASP A 34 2.03 -5.92 -12.64
CA ASP A 34 1.94 -6.96 -11.58
C ASP A 34 1.74 -6.38 -10.17
N SER A 35 1.97 -5.08 -9.97
CA SER A 35 1.73 -4.40 -8.69
C SER A 35 0.30 -3.90 -8.54
N ALA A 36 -0.44 -3.78 -9.65
CA ALA A 36 -1.77 -3.20 -9.64
C ALA A 36 -2.74 -4.04 -8.79
N SER A 37 -3.55 -3.37 -7.98
CA SER A 37 -4.55 -4.02 -7.15
C SER A 37 -5.86 -3.26 -7.05
N LEU A 38 -6.89 -3.99 -6.61
CA LEU A 38 -8.19 -3.46 -6.24
C LEU A 38 -8.77 -4.29 -5.09
N ASP A 39 -8.98 -3.65 -3.95
CA ASP A 39 -9.70 -4.19 -2.81
C ASP A 39 -11.07 -3.50 -2.73
N TYR A 40 -12.16 -4.26 -2.85
CA TYR A 40 -13.54 -3.77 -2.72
C TYR A 40 -14.20 -4.36 -1.46
N PHE A 41 -14.81 -3.50 -0.65
CA PHE A 41 -15.47 -3.86 0.60
C PHE A 41 -17.00 -3.84 0.41
N GLY A 42 -17.59 -5.04 0.29
CA GLY A 42 -19.03 -5.25 0.18
C GLY A 42 -19.74 -5.43 1.53
N PHE A 43 -19.26 -4.76 2.59
CA PHE A 43 -19.82 -4.84 3.93
C PHE A 43 -19.52 -3.60 4.77
N PHE A 44 -20.28 -3.42 5.86
CA PHE A 44 -20.00 -2.40 6.87
C PHE A 44 -19.21 -2.99 8.04
N GLY A 45 -18.17 -2.30 8.47
CA GLY A 45 -17.33 -2.80 9.56
C GLY A 45 -16.25 -1.83 10.00
N VAL A 46 -15.36 -2.34 10.86
CA VAL A 46 -14.19 -1.62 11.35
C VAL A 46 -12.97 -2.51 11.17
N ILE A 47 -11.96 -2.02 10.46
CA ILE A 47 -10.63 -2.62 10.41
C ILE A 47 -9.86 -2.11 11.63
N LEU A 48 -9.43 -3.02 12.51
CA LEU A 48 -8.72 -2.66 13.73
C LEU A 48 -7.29 -2.20 13.45
N GLY A 49 -6.73 -1.38 14.34
CA GLY A 49 -5.31 -0.98 14.27
C GLY A 49 -4.38 -2.20 14.25
N GLY A 50 -3.32 -2.12 13.45
CA GLY A 50 -2.38 -3.20 13.18
C GLY A 50 -2.86 -4.23 12.14
N LYS A 51 -4.06 -4.08 11.58
CA LYS A 51 -4.60 -4.97 10.54
C LYS A 51 -4.37 -4.42 9.14
N ARG A 52 -4.10 -5.32 8.20
CA ARG A 52 -3.98 -4.96 6.79
C ARG A 52 -5.31 -4.46 6.23
N VAL A 53 -5.21 -3.37 5.48
CA VAL A 53 -6.31 -2.68 4.82
C VAL A 53 -6.31 -3.00 3.33
N ALA A 54 -5.15 -2.89 2.67
CA ALA A 54 -5.01 -3.14 1.24
C ALA A 54 -3.58 -3.60 0.92
N ALA A 55 -3.39 -4.22 -0.24
CA ALA A 55 -2.09 -4.68 -0.68
C ALA A 55 -2.00 -4.83 -2.21
N THR A 56 -0.79 -4.75 -2.75
CA THR A 56 -0.50 -4.78 -4.20
C THR A 56 -0.70 -6.16 -4.85
N GLY A 57 -0.87 -6.16 -6.18
CA GLY A 57 -0.81 -7.34 -7.04
C GLY A 57 -2.03 -8.27 -7.01
N ARG A 58 -3.20 -7.79 -6.61
CA ARG A 58 -4.39 -8.64 -6.40
C ARG A 58 -5.69 -7.89 -6.63
N ARG A 59 -6.75 -8.61 -6.97
CA ARG A 59 -8.11 -8.05 -7.06
C ARG A 59 -9.04 -8.87 -6.21
N ILE A 60 -9.58 -8.28 -5.14
CA ILE A 60 -10.40 -8.99 -4.14
C ILE A 60 -11.67 -8.20 -3.84
N HIS A 61 -12.77 -8.94 -3.75
CA HIS A 61 -14.04 -8.45 -3.22
C HIS A 61 -14.29 -9.16 -1.89
N TYR A 62 -14.21 -8.41 -0.79
CA TYR A 62 -14.58 -8.89 0.52
C TYR A 62 -16.07 -8.68 0.78
N SER A 63 -16.71 -9.69 1.34
CA SER A 63 -18.12 -9.75 1.65
C SER A 63 -18.32 -10.07 3.13
N PHE A 64 -19.59 -10.15 3.58
CA PHE A 64 -19.91 -10.61 4.93
C PHE A 64 -19.39 -12.02 5.26
N LYS A 65 -19.06 -12.86 4.27
CA LYS A 65 -18.47 -14.19 4.51
C LYS A 65 -17.04 -14.09 5.03
N ASP A 66 -16.35 -13.01 4.69
CA ASP A 66 -14.97 -12.73 5.08
C ASP A 66 -14.90 -12.10 6.50
N LEU A 67 -16.05 -11.71 7.05
CA LEU A 67 -16.24 -11.22 8.42
C LEU A 67 -16.45 -12.35 9.45
N ALA A 68 -15.75 -13.48 9.31
CA ALA A 68 -15.86 -14.59 10.28
C ALA A 68 -15.22 -14.29 11.66
N GLY A 69 -14.69 -13.09 11.87
CA GLY A 69 -13.99 -12.66 13.08
C GLY A 69 -13.39 -11.27 12.92
N ILE A 70 -12.17 -11.07 13.45
CA ILE A 70 -11.41 -9.85 13.21
C ILE A 70 -11.02 -9.81 11.73
N PHE A 71 -11.55 -8.84 11.00
CA PHE A 71 -11.25 -8.67 9.59
C PHE A 71 -9.80 -8.18 9.39
N GLU A 72 -9.16 -8.74 8.38
CA GLU A 72 -7.86 -8.32 7.86
C GLU A 72 -7.84 -8.63 6.37
N ALA A 73 -7.40 -7.66 5.56
CA ALA A 73 -7.28 -7.87 4.13
C ALA A 73 -6.20 -8.92 3.82
N GLU A 74 -6.41 -9.71 2.76
CA GLU A 74 -5.45 -10.73 2.32
C GLU A 74 -4.06 -10.10 2.03
N PRO A 75 -2.96 -10.87 2.01
CA PRO A 75 -1.63 -10.33 1.75
C PRO A 75 -1.43 -9.89 0.29
N ALA A 76 -0.37 -9.11 0.06
CA ALA A 76 0.10 -8.76 -1.27
C ALA A 76 0.45 -10.02 -2.09
N GLN A 77 0.30 -9.92 -3.41
CA GLN A 77 1.05 -10.79 -4.31
C GLN A 77 2.37 -10.10 -4.67
N PRO A 78 3.52 -10.81 -4.62
CA PRO A 78 4.80 -10.20 -4.92
C PRO A 78 4.91 -9.79 -6.38
N PHE A 79 5.29 -8.54 -6.63
CA PHE A 79 5.64 -8.05 -7.95
C PHE A 79 7.16 -7.90 -8.10
N ARG A 80 7.66 -7.75 -9.33
CA ARG A 80 9.10 -7.66 -9.60
C ARG A 80 9.49 -6.33 -10.20
N ILE A 81 10.58 -5.78 -9.66
CA ILE A 81 11.37 -4.75 -10.33
C ILE A 81 12.63 -5.43 -10.88
N LEU A 82 12.81 -5.39 -12.20
CA LEU A 82 13.91 -6.08 -12.90
C LEU A 82 15.22 -5.33 -12.77
N PHE A 83 15.19 -4.02 -13.01
CA PHE A 83 16.32 -3.11 -12.93
C PHE A 83 15.90 -1.93 -12.07
N LEU A 84 16.80 -1.51 -11.19
CA LEU A 84 16.59 -0.34 -10.34
C LEU A 84 17.88 0.49 -10.34
N ASP A 85 17.80 1.65 -10.96
CA ASP A 85 18.86 2.63 -10.95
C ASP A 85 18.74 3.56 -9.74
N PRO A 86 19.86 4.12 -9.24
CA PRO A 86 19.82 5.04 -8.09
C PRO A 86 18.97 6.30 -8.33
N GLU A 87 18.78 6.68 -9.60
CA GLU A 87 18.00 7.86 -10.00
C GLU A 87 16.51 7.55 -10.20
N ASP A 88 16.11 6.26 -10.21
CA ASP A 88 14.74 5.87 -10.49
C ASP A 88 13.76 6.43 -9.46
N GLU A 89 12.67 7.00 -9.95
CA GLU A 89 11.53 7.42 -9.14
C GLU A 89 10.54 6.27 -9.05
N ILE A 90 10.20 5.85 -7.82
CA ILE A 90 9.22 4.80 -7.57
C ILE A 90 8.11 5.36 -6.69
N LEU A 91 6.90 5.38 -7.25
CA LEU A 91 5.73 5.94 -6.59
C LEU A 91 4.67 4.88 -6.39
N LEU A 92 3.98 4.94 -5.25
CA LEU A 92 2.77 4.18 -4.98
C LEU A 92 1.57 5.11 -5.14
N THR A 93 0.72 4.82 -6.12
CA THR A 93 -0.59 5.47 -6.24
C THR A 93 -1.60 4.73 -5.37
N VAL A 94 -2.39 5.49 -4.62
CA VAL A 94 -3.52 5.04 -3.82
C VAL A 94 -4.77 5.77 -4.30
N ASP A 95 -5.69 5.05 -4.93
CA ASP A 95 -6.99 5.56 -5.36
C ASP A 95 -8.10 4.93 -4.51
N THR A 96 -8.91 5.76 -3.86
CA THR A 96 -9.87 5.31 -2.85
C THR A 96 -10.99 6.32 -2.63
N ASN A 97 -12.16 5.83 -2.19
CA ASN A 97 -13.26 6.66 -1.73
C ASN A 97 -13.38 6.72 -0.19
N ILE A 98 -12.43 6.13 0.56
CA ILE A 98 -12.42 6.12 2.04
C ILE A 98 -11.89 7.43 2.58
N TRP A 99 -10.71 7.85 2.13
CA TRP A 99 -10.07 9.10 2.53
C TRP A 99 -10.17 10.12 1.42
N LEU A 100 -10.79 11.25 1.71
CA LEU A 100 -10.93 12.35 0.75
C LEU A 100 -9.93 13.47 0.98
N ASP A 101 -9.16 13.39 2.07
CA ASP A 101 -8.18 14.39 2.53
C ASP A 101 -6.90 13.69 3.02
N PRO A 102 -5.70 14.22 2.70
CA PRO A 102 -4.44 13.60 3.07
C PRO A 102 -4.21 13.56 4.58
N GLY A 103 -4.72 14.53 5.34
CA GLY A 103 -4.59 14.58 6.79
C GLY A 103 -5.25 13.39 7.49
N LEU A 104 -6.36 12.88 6.95
CA LEU A 104 -7.00 11.65 7.43
C LEU A 104 -6.21 10.41 7.01
N LEU A 105 -5.77 10.34 5.76
CA LEU A 105 -5.01 9.20 5.24
C LEU A 105 -3.72 8.96 6.04
N VAL A 106 -2.91 10.01 6.24
CA VAL A 106 -1.61 9.87 6.94
C VAL A 106 -1.77 9.50 8.41
N GLN A 107 -2.94 9.82 8.97
CA GLN A 107 -3.31 9.56 10.34
C GLN A 107 -3.77 8.12 10.56
N ASP A 108 -4.36 7.53 9.52
CA ASP A 108 -5.02 6.22 9.59
C ASP A 108 -4.14 5.10 9.05
N LEU A 109 -3.14 5.39 8.23
CA LEU A 109 -2.36 4.37 7.53
C LEU A 109 -0.88 4.31 7.91
N VAL A 110 -0.37 3.09 7.90
CA VAL A 110 1.05 2.72 7.95
C VAL A 110 1.35 1.96 6.66
N LEU A 111 2.37 2.40 5.94
CA LEU A 111 2.87 1.69 4.78
C LEU A 111 3.87 0.62 5.22
N GLN A 112 3.74 -0.58 4.67
CA GLN A 112 4.75 -1.62 4.79
C GLN A 112 5.31 -1.95 3.41
N VAL A 113 6.63 -1.90 3.26
CA VAL A 113 7.34 -2.34 2.06
C VAL A 113 8.23 -3.50 2.44
N SER A 114 8.08 -4.65 1.79
CA SER A 114 8.89 -5.83 2.09
C SER A 114 9.50 -6.47 0.85
N SER A 115 10.66 -7.10 1.06
CA SER A 115 11.41 -7.89 0.07
C SER A 115 11.98 -9.12 0.77
N GLU A 116 11.59 -10.31 0.29
CA GLU A 116 12.06 -11.63 0.77
C GLU A 116 12.04 -11.76 2.31
N ASN A 117 13.11 -11.36 3.00
CA ASN A 117 13.30 -11.52 4.44
C ASN A 117 13.30 -10.19 5.23
N LYS A 118 13.07 -9.06 4.58
CA LYS A 118 13.07 -7.75 5.22
C LYS A 118 11.80 -6.98 4.95
N SER A 119 11.39 -6.22 5.95
CA SER A 119 10.20 -5.37 5.93
C SER A 119 10.52 -4.03 6.57
N LEU A 120 10.03 -2.96 5.97
CA LEU A 120 10.10 -1.60 6.49
C LEU A 120 8.68 -1.13 6.78
N GLU A 121 8.41 -0.78 8.04
CA GLU A 121 7.16 -0.15 8.45
C GLU A 121 7.34 1.37 8.55
N ILE A 122 6.50 2.09 7.80
CA ILE A 122 6.61 3.52 7.54
C ILE A 122 5.25 4.16 7.87
N PRO A 123 5.08 4.72 9.08
CA PRO A 123 3.93 5.56 9.39
C PRO A 123 3.89 6.75 8.43
N LEU A 124 2.74 6.96 7.78
CA LEU A 124 2.59 7.99 6.76
C LEU A 124 2.56 9.41 7.34
N ASN A 125 2.33 9.56 8.66
CA ASN A 125 2.42 10.84 9.36
C ASN A 125 3.85 11.32 9.65
N ARG A 126 4.88 10.58 9.23
CA ARG A 126 6.26 11.02 9.39
C ARG A 126 6.57 12.20 8.46
N PRO A 127 7.33 13.22 8.92
CA PRO A 127 7.58 14.43 8.14
C PRO A 127 8.46 14.20 6.90
N ASN A 128 9.16 13.07 6.83
CA ASN A 128 10.02 12.71 5.71
C ASN A 128 9.33 11.83 4.65
N VAL A 129 8.06 11.48 4.84
CA VAL A 129 7.25 10.78 3.83
C VAL A 129 6.66 11.84 2.90
N LYS A 130 6.99 11.77 1.61
CA LYS A 130 6.43 12.68 0.61
C LYS A 130 5.14 12.07 0.06
N ILE A 131 4.07 12.84 0.11
CA ILE A 131 2.76 12.44 -0.40
C ILE A 131 2.20 13.59 -1.22
N ASP A 132 2.01 13.34 -2.51
CA ASP A 132 1.31 14.26 -3.39
C ASP A 132 -0.19 13.95 -3.37
N TRP A 133 -0.99 15.01 -3.41
CA TRP A 133 -2.44 14.94 -3.41
C TRP A 133 -3.00 15.57 -4.70
N PRO A 134 -2.99 14.83 -5.82
CA PRO A 134 -3.48 15.35 -7.10
C PRO A 134 -4.99 15.60 -7.13
N GLY A 135 -5.75 14.96 -6.24
CA GLY A 135 -7.21 15.14 -6.17
C GLY A 135 -7.85 14.29 -5.07
N ARG A 136 -9.13 14.56 -4.79
CA ARG A 136 -9.90 13.82 -3.78
C ARG A 136 -9.83 12.32 -4.03
N GLY A 137 -9.50 11.56 -2.98
CA GLY A 137 -9.41 10.10 -3.06
C GLY A 137 -8.17 9.57 -3.76
N ARG A 138 -7.29 10.43 -4.27
CA ARG A 138 -6.09 10.01 -5.01
C ARG A 138 -4.84 10.56 -4.35
N PHE A 139 -3.93 9.67 -3.99
CA PHE A 139 -2.69 9.99 -3.30
C PHE A 139 -1.52 9.31 -3.99
N VAL A 140 -0.38 9.98 -4.04
CA VAL A 140 0.84 9.42 -4.61
C VAL A 140 1.93 9.51 -3.56
N ILE A 141 2.43 8.35 -3.13
CA ILE A 141 3.42 8.23 -2.05
C ILE A 141 4.77 7.89 -2.68
N ASP A 142 5.79 8.70 -2.40
CA ASP A 142 7.16 8.40 -2.81
C ASP A 142 7.71 7.24 -1.97
N VAL A 143 7.99 6.10 -2.63
CA VAL A 143 8.52 4.89 -1.99
C VAL A 143 9.94 4.56 -2.44
N SER A 144 10.56 5.46 -3.21
CA SER A 144 11.86 5.27 -3.84
C SER A 144 12.95 4.88 -2.84
N GLU A 145 13.12 5.69 -1.80
CA GLU A 145 14.18 5.48 -0.81
C GLU A 145 14.00 4.17 -0.03
N TYR A 146 12.76 3.75 0.23
CA TYR A 146 12.47 2.52 0.97
C TYR A 146 12.80 1.28 0.13
N ILE A 147 12.41 1.29 -1.14
CA ILE A 147 12.70 0.20 -2.07
C ILE A 147 14.20 0.15 -2.37
N LYS A 148 14.85 1.29 -2.61
CA LYS A 148 16.31 1.37 -2.83
C LYS A 148 17.08 0.86 -1.62
N THR A 149 16.65 1.18 -0.40
CA THR A 149 17.23 0.64 0.83
C THR A 149 17.15 -0.89 0.86
N LEU A 150 15.98 -1.47 0.60
CA LEU A 150 15.80 -2.92 0.55
C LEU A 150 16.67 -3.57 -0.55
N TYR A 151 16.79 -2.93 -1.71
CA TYR A 151 17.61 -3.40 -2.81
C TYR A 151 19.11 -3.39 -2.49
N ALA A 152 19.62 -2.29 -1.93
CA ALA A 152 21.02 -2.13 -1.57
C ALA A 152 21.46 -3.13 -0.49
N GLU A 153 20.57 -3.43 0.46
CA GLU A 153 20.85 -4.44 1.48
C GLU A 153 20.92 -5.86 0.92
N ARG A 154 20.10 -6.18 -0.10
CA ARG A 154 20.16 -7.46 -0.81
C ARG A 154 21.50 -7.64 -1.53
N ALA A 155 21.96 -6.59 -2.22
CA ALA A 155 23.24 -6.60 -2.94
C ALA A 155 24.47 -6.78 -2.05
N ARG A 156 24.37 -6.52 -0.73
CA ARG A 156 25.45 -6.74 0.24
C ARG A 156 25.55 -8.19 0.74
N ILE A 157 24.51 -8.99 0.55
CA ILE A 157 24.41 -10.36 1.07
C ILE A 157 24.64 -11.41 -0.04
N SER A 158 24.51 -11.00 -1.31
CA SER A 158 24.86 -11.77 -2.52
C SER A 158 26.34 -11.65 -2.88
#